data_AF-A0AAP6BEE9-F1
#
_entry.id   AF-A0AAP6BEE9-F1
#
_cell.length_a   1.000
_cell.length_b   1.000
_cell.length_c   1.000
_cell.angle_alpha   90.00
_cell.angle_beta   90.00
_cell.angle_gamma   90.00
#
_symmetry.space_group_name_H-M   'P 1'
#
loop_
_entity.id
_entity.type
_entity.pdbx_description
1 polymer ?
#
loop_
_entity_poly.entity_id
_entity_poly.type
_entity_poly.pdbx_seq_one_letter_code
_entity_poly.pdbx_strand_id
1 'polypeptide(L)'
;MNKLCERECGVARFLALLDGPWATLIVRELLPGPRRFTELRDALPGISPHTLTSRLRRFERHGLVTRTAYAEIPRAPAFARIAPAWAG
;
A
#
# COMPACT_ATOMS: atom_id res chain seq x y z
N MET A 1 -12.01 20.29 -16.12
CA MET A 1 -11.98 18.81 -16.17
C MET A 1 -13.16 18.29 -15.37
N ASN A 2 -14.01 17.46 -15.97
CA ASN A 2 -15.42 17.28 -15.58
C ASN A 2 -15.61 16.41 -14.30
N LYS A 3 -16.41 16.92 -13.36
CA LYS A 3 -16.68 16.41 -11.99
C LYS A 3 -17.37 15.03 -11.93
N LEU A 4 -17.75 14.49 -13.09
CA LEU A 4 -18.51 13.25 -13.24
C LEU A 4 -17.63 11.99 -13.23
N CYS A 5 -16.33 12.10 -13.57
CA CYS A 5 -15.39 10.99 -13.55
C CYS A 5 -15.08 10.51 -12.12
N GLU A 6 -15.18 11.39 -11.12
CA GLU A 6 -14.67 11.15 -9.76
C GLU A 6 -15.42 10.06 -8.99
N ARG A 7 -16.69 9.76 -9.31
CA ARG A 7 -17.48 8.78 -8.55
C ARG A 7 -17.42 7.35 -9.11
N GLU A 8 -17.32 7.20 -10.44
CA GLU A 8 -17.34 5.88 -11.10
C GLU A 8 -16.02 5.46 -11.77
N CYS A 9 -15.05 6.37 -11.93
CA CYS A 9 -13.77 6.01 -12.53
C CYS A 9 -12.84 5.35 -11.50
N GLY A 10 -12.64 4.03 -11.65
CA GLY A 10 -11.69 3.27 -10.85
C GLY A 10 -10.26 3.83 -10.92
N VAL A 11 -9.85 4.38 -12.07
CA VAL A 11 -8.53 5.01 -12.25
C VAL A 11 -8.42 6.28 -11.39
N ALA A 12 -9.42 7.15 -11.41
CA ALA A 12 -9.40 8.36 -10.58
C ALA A 12 -9.33 8.03 -9.09
N ARG A 13 -10.06 7.00 -8.65
CA ARG A 13 -10.02 6.49 -7.27
C ARG A 13 -8.66 5.93 -6.90
N PHE A 14 -8.02 5.18 -7.79
CA PHE A 14 -6.68 4.64 -7.59
C PHE A 14 -5.63 5.76 -7.51
N LEU A 15 -5.69 6.75 -8.40
CA LEU A 15 -4.80 7.91 -8.36
C LEU A 15 -4.97 8.73 -7.07
N ALA A 16 -6.20 8.91 -6.59
CA ALA A 16 -6.46 9.55 -5.31
C ALA A 16 -5.93 8.75 -4.09
N LEU A 17 -5.84 7.42 -4.22
CA LEU A 17 -5.22 6.56 -3.20
C LEU A 17 -3.69 6.70 -3.19
N LEU A 18 -3.09 6.85 -4.37
CA LEU A 18 -1.65 7.06 -4.56
C LEU A 18 -1.20 8.51 -4.32
N ASP A 19 -2.12 9.41 -4.03
CA ASP A 19 -1.81 10.82 -3.83
C ASP A 19 -1.01 11.12 -2.55
N GLY A 20 -0.16 12.13 -2.64
CA GLY A 20 0.67 12.65 -1.56
C GLY A 20 1.99 11.90 -1.33
N PRO A 21 2.79 12.36 -0.36
CA PRO A 21 4.14 11.86 -0.16
C PRO A 21 4.12 10.40 0.29
N TRP A 22 5.15 9.67 -0.13
CA TRP A 22 5.44 8.26 0.19
C TRP A 22 4.54 7.20 -0.46
N ALA A 23 3.34 7.53 -0.90
CA ALA A 23 2.39 6.54 -1.39
C ALA A 23 2.93 5.71 -2.57
N THR A 24 3.42 6.40 -3.61
CA THR A 24 4.04 5.75 -4.78
C THR A 24 5.36 5.05 -4.45
N LEU A 25 6.15 5.57 -3.51
CA LEU A 25 7.40 4.96 -3.06
C LEU A 25 7.16 3.64 -2.29
N ILE A 26 6.14 3.61 -1.42
CA ILE A 26 5.75 2.38 -0.71
C ILE A 26 5.30 1.32 -1.73
N VAL A 27 4.50 1.71 -2.73
CA VAL A 27 4.09 0.78 -3.80
C VAL A 27 5.29 0.29 -4.59
N ARG A 28 6.24 1.17 -4.96
CA ARG A 28 7.48 0.80 -5.64
C ARG A 28 8.24 -0.29 -4.89
N GLU A 29 8.41 -0.15 -3.57
CA GLU A 29 9.13 -1.15 -2.77
C GLU A 29 8.39 -2.48 -2.66
N LEU A 30 7.07 -2.49 -2.81
CA LEU A 30 6.23 -3.69 -2.77
C LEU A 30 6.06 -4.38 -4.13
N LEU A 31 6.43 -3.74 -5.25
CA LEU A 31 6.33 -4.34 -6.59
C LEU A 31 7.19 -5.61 -6.76
N PRO A 32 8.43 -5.69 -6.26
CA PRO A 32 9.25 -6.90 -6.38
C PRO A 32 8.72 -8.07 -5.54
N GLY A 33 7.93 -7.78 -4.50
CA GLY A 33 7.43 -8.82 -3.60
C GLY A 33 7.08 -8.30 -2.20
N PRO A 34 6.60 -9.21 -1.34
CA PRO A 34 6.23 -8.87 0.02
C PRO A 34 7.45 -8.41 0.83
N ARG A 35 7.26 -7.38 1.66
CA ARG A 35 8.28 -6.87 2.57
C ARG A 35 7.77 -6.73 3.98
N ARG A 36 8.69 -6.82 4.95
CA ARG A 36 8.43 -6.49 6.35
C ARG A 36 8.35 -4.98 6.52
N PHE A 37 7.70 -4.56 7.60
CA PHE A 37 7.59 -3.14 7.95
C PHE A 37 8.96 -2.47 8.11
N THR A 38 9.92 -3.15 8.74
CA THR A 38 11.29 -2.63 8.94
C THR A 38 12.02 -2.48 7.61
N GLU A 39 11.98 -3.49 6.74
CA GLU A 39 12.59 -3.44 5.40
C GLU A 39 12.02 -2.31 4.54
N LEU A 40 10.70 -2.06 4.61
CA LEU A 40 10.06 -0.93 3.93
C LEU A 40 10.51 0.42 4.50
N ARG A 41 10.60 0.53 5.82
CA ARG A 41 11.05 1.77 6.47
C ARG A 41 12.50 2.07 6.14
N ASP A 42 13.36 1.05 6.17
CA ASP A 42 14.79 1.19 5.93
C ASP A 42 15.08 1.51 4.45
N ALA A 43 14.25 1.01 3.52
CA ALA A 43 14.30 1.37 2.11
C ALA A 43 13.76 2.78 1.79
N LEU A 44 13.08 3.44 2.74
CA LEU A 44 12.43 4.74 2.59
C LEU A 44 13.00 5.75 3.61
N PRO A 45 14.26 6.18 3.46
CA PRO A 45 14.89 7.08 4.42
C PRO A 45 14.11 8.39 4.55
N GLY A 46 13.75 8.75 5.78
CA GLY A 46 12.98 9.95 6.10
C GLY A 46 11.48 9.74 6.30
N ILE A 47 10.94 8.55 6.04
CA ILE A 47 9.55 8.25 6.38
C ILE A 47 9.40 8.02 7.90
N SER A 48 8.41 8.66 8.51
CA SER A 48 8.09 8.37 9.91
C SER A 48 7.38 7.00 10.03
N PRO A 49 7.62 6.22 11.11
CA PRO A 49 6.89 4.97 11.34
C PRO A 49 5.37 5.15 11.37
N HIS A 50 4.91 6.28 11.90
CA HIS A 50 3.50 6.63 11.96
C HIS A 50 2.91 6.85 10.55
N THR A 51 3.62 7.60 9.69
CA THR A 51 3.23 7.83 8.29
C THR A 51 3.18 6.51 7.51
N LEU A 52 4.21 5.66 7.64
CA LEU A 52 4.24 4.36 6.99
C LEU A 52 3.07 3.47 7.42
N THR A 53 2.81 3.40 8.73
CA THR A 53 1.68 2.64 9.28
C THR A 53 0.33 3.16 8.77
N SER A 54 0.14 4.48 8.79
CA SER A 54 -1.09 5.12 8.31
C SER A 54 -1.35 4.83 6.83
N ARG A 55 -0.31 4.93 5.99
CA ARG A 55 -0.38 4.63 4.57
C ARG A 55 -0.68 3.16 4.29
N LEU A 56 0.04 2.24 4.93
CA LEU A 56 -0.20 0.80 4.77
C LEU A 56 -1.64 0.41 5.20
N ARG A 57 -2.14 0.94 6.31
CA ARG A 57 -3.54 0.73 6.73
C ARG A 57 -4.54 1.29 5.72
N ARG A 58 -4.24 2.44 5.10
CA ARG A 58 -5.11 3.01 4.06
C ARG A 58 -5.11 2.10 2.82
N PHE A 59 -3.94 1.64 2.38
CA PHE A 59 -3.83 0.69 1.27
C PHE A 59 -4.55 -0.63 1.55
N GLU A 60 -4.45 -1.15 2.78
CA GLU A 60 -5.15 -2.35 3.21
C GLU A 60 -6.67 -2.22 3.16
N ARG A 61 -7.23 -1.12 3.69
CA ARG A 61 -8.67 -0.86 3.60
C ARG A 61 -9.20 -0.76 2.17
N HIS A 62 -8.36 -0.37 1.22
CA HIS A 62 -8.71 -0.26 -0.19
C HIS A 62 -8.27 -1.47 -1.02
N GLY A 63 -7.79 -2.55 -0.38
CA GLY A 63 -7.40 -3.79 -1.05
C GLY A 63 -6.11 -3.70 -1.87
N LEU A 64 -5.32 -2.63 -1.71
CA LEU A 64 -4.07 -2.44 -2.44
C LEU A 64 -2.92 -3.24 -1.83
N VAL A 65 -2.95 -3.49 -0.52
CA VAL A 65 -1.92 -4.24 0.19
C VAL A 65 -2.60 -5.18 1.18
N THR A 66 -2.19 -6.44 1.27
CA THR A 66 -2.70 -7.35 2.31
C THR A 66 -1.66 -7.52 3.40
N ARG A 67 -2.09 -7.52 4.67
CA ARG A 67 -1.22 -7.89 5.79
C ARG A 67 -1.21 -9.39 5.99
N THR A 68 -0.05 -10.01 5.88
CA THR A 68 0.15 -11.41 6.22
C THR A 68 0.78 -11.49 7.61
N ALA A 69 -0.01 -11.86 8.61
CA ALA A 69 0.51 -12.21 9.92
C ALA A 69 1.15 -13.59 9.84
N TYR A 70 2.48 -13.65 9.87
CA TYR A 70 3.18 -14.92 10.06
C TYR A 70 3.04 -15.30 11.53
N ALA A 71 2.38 -16.43 11.80
CA ALA A 71 2.15 -16.95 13.14
C ALA A 71 3.39 -17.67 13.71
N GLU A 72 4.58 -17.13 13.46
CA GLU A 72 5.83 -17.71 13.98
C GLU A 72 6.63 -16.63 14.74
N ILE A 73 6.79 -16.90 16.04
CA ILE A 73 7.49 -16.03 16.98
C ILE A 73 9.01 -16.17 16.75
N PRO A 74 9.81 -15.08 16.70
CA PRO A 74 9.44 -13.68 16.62
C PRO A 74 9.99 -13.07 15.32
N ARG A 75 9.21 -13.02 14.24
CA ARG A 75 9.52 -12.08 13.15
C ARG A 75 8.25 -11.35 12.68
N ALA A 76 8.33 -10.02 12.69
CA ALA A 76 7.26 -9.05 12.40
C ALA A 76 6.38 -9.39 11.18
N PRO A 77 5.10 -8.95 11.15
CA PRO A 77 4.20 -9.20 10.02
C PRO A 77 4.77 -8.68 8.69
N ALA A 78 4.62 -9.46 7.63
CA ALA A 78 5.01 -9.10 6.27
C ALA A 78 3.75 -8.86 5.42
N PHE A 79 3.80 -7.96 4.44
CA PHE A 79 2.62 -7.60 3.64
C PHE A 79 2.77 -8.10 2.21
N ALA A 80 1.70 -8.64 1.59
CA ALA A 80 1.72 -9.23 0.24
C ALA A 80 0.59 -8.75 -0.70
N ARG A 81 0.98 -8.67 -1.99
CA ARG A 81 0.30 -8.63 -3.31
C ARG A 81 -0.91 -7.70 -3.58
N ILE A 82 -0.85 -7.06 -4.75
CA ILE A 82 -1.97 -6.44 -5.47
C ILE A 82 -2.68 -7.52 -6.30
N ALA A 83 -3.94 -7.81 -5.98
CA ALA A 83 -4.81 -8.65 -6.80
C ALA A 83 -5.59 -7.79 -7.82
N PRO A 84 -5.70 -8.21 -9.10
CA PRO A 84 -6.49 -7.46 -10.08
C PRO A 84 -8.00 -7.62 -9.85
N ALA A 85 -8.76 -6.54 -10.07
CA ALA A 85 -10.20 -6.45 -9.84
C ALA A 85 -11.08 -7.11 -10.94
N TRP A 86 -10.49 -7.79 -11.92
CA TRP A 86 -11.18 -8.49 -13.00
C TRP A 86 -11.13 -10.02 -12.86
N ALA A 87 -10.58 -10.53 -11.75
CA ALA A 87 -10.64 -11.94 -11.40
C ALA A 87 -12.03 -12.27 -10.83
N GLY A 88 -13.01 -12.35 -11.72
CA GLY A 88 -14.41 -12.67 -11.45
C GLY A 88 -15.18 -12.66 -12.76
#